data_AF-V9Z3X6-F1
#
_entry.id   AF-V9Z3X6-F1
#
_cell.length_a   1.000
_cell.length_b   1.000
_cell.length_c   1.000
_cell.angle_alpha   90.00
_cell.angle_beta   90.00
_cell.angle_gamma   90.00
#
_symmetry.space_group_name_H-M   'P 1'
#
loop_
_entity.id
_entity.type
_entity.pdbx_description
1 polymer ?
#
loop_
_entity_poly.entity_id
_entity_poly.type
_entity_poly.pdbx_seq_one_letter_code
_entity_poly.pdbx_strand_id
1 'polypeptide(L)'
;MPSSISTTTGLSTEQRRPLLGPGPQASPTPEKHDEPTCRARVTTTAGVVVVPLVGVKTVTLWIGSSRETLSGWRGVLGRIRRVGTAQQTSRQHLVSQVLLKEFTMPEPKGGSRQLLPFDLHNPGRVHKRMPTSRCGWVENFVAVDSPSVEALWGDVERRVPAALAAVRAGAPFADPLHVEVLRDLVVLHYVRSFHYRDVHTDSIERARTRLIAKVITQYPEQLRLEALRETGLYLSGPAALGAFAERLIERSTVMRDRESGKLFRTSIEDTFHKMRDLASTRRLEVVTPETGQFLIGDNPALTLCVKESRTIYGMAFGDAQTLILPIGPKHLLSLGTEDVTLTVPQTFVDRLNAVQVHAAHRYVYLHPESGLEPFVERAAQRRPAGDRTT
;
A
#
# COMPACT_ATOMS: atom_id res chain seq x y z
N MET A 1 -9.42 -61.29 -11.78
CA MET A 1 -10.36 -61.99 -10.86
C MET A 1 -9.56 -62.55 -9.68
N PRO A 2 -10.14 -62.70 -8.48
CA PRO A 2 -9.43 -63.13 -7.28
C PRO A 2 -9.47 -64.65 -7.09
N SER A 3 -8.64 -65.15 -6.15
CA SER A 3 -8.82 -66.45 -5.49
C SER A 3 -8.96 -66.23 -3.98
N SER A 4 -10.00 -66.83 -3.39
CA SER A 4 -10.40 -66.67 -1.99
C SER A 4 -9.73 -67.69 -1.06
N ILE A 5 -9.83 -67.50 0.26
CA ILE A 5 -10.14 -68.54 1.28
C ILE A 5 -10.41 -67.88 2.66
N SER A 6 -11.17 -68.57 3.53
CA SER A 6 -11.76 -68.07 4.79
C SER A 6 -11.69 -69.16 5.90
N THR A 7 -11.94 -68.92 7.20
CA THR A 7 -12.50 -67.71 7.85
C THR A 7 -11.58 -67.15 8.97
N THR A 8 -11.74 -67.24 10.30
CA THR A 8 -12.74 -67.86 11.21
C THR A 8 -12.79 -67.08 12.53
N THR A 9 -13.95 -67.04 13.19
CA THR A 9 -14.27 -66.26 14.40
C THR A 9 -13.92 -66.94 15.73
N GLY A 10 -13.78 -66.15 16.81
CA GLY A 10 -13.70 -66.63 18.19
C GLY A 10 -13.96 -65.52 19.22
N LEU A 11 -15.06 -65.62 19.97
CA LEU A 11 -15.50 -64.67 21.00
C LEU A 11 -16.07 -65.44 22.21
N SER A 12 -15.56 -65.19 23.43
CA SER A 12 -16.38 -65.08 24.65
C SER A 12 -15.58 -64.64 25.88
N THR A 13 -16.09 -63.61 26.57
CA THR A 13 -16.34 -63.50 28.03
C THR A 13 -15.98 -64.71 28.91
N GLU A 14 -15.38 -64.56 30.11
CA GLU A 14 -16.06 -64.00 31.31
C GLU A 14 -15.18 -63.39 32.45
N GLN A 15 -15.79 -62.42 33.14
CA GLN A 15 -15.77 -62.05 34.57
C GLN A 15 -14.65 -62.52 35.55
N ARG A 16 -14.09 -61.57 36.33
CA ARG A 16 -14.57 -61.23 37.71
C ARG A 16 -13.89 -59.97 38.32
N ARG A 17 -14.59 -59.36 39.28
CA ARG A 17 -14.19 -58.25 40.20
C ARG A 17 -14.20 -58.82 41.65
N PRO A 18 -13.60 -58.22 42.71
CA PRO A 18 -13.95 -56.85 43.15
C PRO A 18 -12.93 -56.00 43.97
N LEU A 19 -13.29 -54.71 44.14
CA LEU A 19 -13.10 -53.80 45.28
C LEU A 19 -11.72 -53.61 45.96
N LEU A 20 -11.22 -52.36 45.93
CA LEU A 20 -11.18 -51.49 47.12
C LEU A 20 -11.03 -49.99 46.75
N GLY A 21 -11.06 -49.10 47.75
CA GLY A 21 -11.44 -47.68 47.66
C GLY A 21 -10.33 -46.61 47.50
N PRO A 22 -10.65 -45.32 47.78
CA PRO A 22 -10.17 -44.19 46.96
C PRO A 22 -9.08 -43.28 47.56
N GLY A 23 -8.41 -42.52 46.68
CA GLY A 23 -7.49 -41.41 46.98
C GLY A 23 -7.72 -40.22 46.02
N PRO A 24 -7.21 -39.01 46.34
CA PRO A 24 -7.79 -37.75 45.86
C PRO A 24 -7.30 -37.23 44.49
N GLN A 25 -7.99 -36.16 44.05
CA GLN A 25 -7.89 -35.48 42.76
C GLN A 25 -6.58 -34.70 42.57
N ALA A 26 -6.14 -34.58 41.31
CA ALA A 26 -5.36 -33.44 40.81
C ALA A 26 -5.75 -33.17 39.35
N SER A 27 -6.61 -32.18 39.11
CA SER A 27 -7.00 -31.76 37.76
C SER A 27 -5.97 -30.78 37.20
N PRO A 28 -5.40 -30.98 35.99
CA PRO A 28 -4.57 -29.97 35.36
C PRO A 28 -5.42 -28.78 34.93
N THR A 29 -5.06 -27.58 35.41
CA THR A 29 -5.65 -26.32 34.92
C THR A 29 -5.24 -26.08 33.47
N PRO A 30 -6.16 -25.69 32.57
CA PRO A 30 -5.80 -25.28 31.22
C PRO A 30 -5.08 -23.93 31.27
N GLU A 31 -3.88 -23.85 30.68
CA GLU A 31 -3.23 -22.56 30.43
C GLU A 31 -4.08 -21.72 29.48
N LYS A 32 -4.41 -20.50 29.89
CA LYS A 32 -4.93 -19.49 28.99
C LYS A 32 -3.74 -18.82 28.31
N HIS A 33 -3.59 -19.02 27.01
CA HIS A 33 -2.83 -18.09 26.19
C HIS A 33 -3.61 -16.77 26.10
N ASP A 34 -3.05 -15.69 26.64
CA ASP A 34 -3.61 -14.36 26.48
C ASP A 34 -3.39 -13.87 25.04
N GLU A 35 -4.49 -13.67 24.29
CA GLU A 35 -4.43 -12.93 23.02
C GLU A 35 -4.09 -11.45 23.30
N PRO A 36 -3.09 -10.85 22.62
CA PRO A 36 -2.73 -9.45 22.82
C PRO A 36 -3.82 -8.52 22.26
N THR A 37 -4.82 -8.21 23.08
CA THR A 37 -5.94 -7.35 22.69
C THR A 37 -5.48 -5.90 22.59
N CYS A 38 -5.36 -5.37 21.37
CA CYS A 38 -4.99 -3.97 21.12
C CYS A 38 -6.04 -2.98 21.66
N ARG A 39 -5.96 -2.63 22.94
CA ARG A 39 -6.74 -1.57 23.60
C ARG A 39 -5.86 -0.33 23.81
N ALA A 40 -5.99 0.65 22.93
CA ALA A 40 -5.44 1.98 23.16
C ALA A 40 -6.15 2.64 24.37
N ARG A 41 -5.40 3.00 25.42
CA ARG A 41 -5.91 3.86 26.50
C ARG A 41 -5.92 5.32 26.04
N VAL A 42 -7.07 5.97 26.18
CA VAL A 42 -7.18 7.43 26.06
C VAL A 42 -7.11 8.02 27.46
N THR A 43 -6.07 8.82 27.74
CA THR A 43 -5.99 9.67 28.93
C THR A 43 -6.36 11.10 28.57
N THR A 44 -7.38 11.64 29.25
CA THR A 44 -7.92 12.97 28.94
C THR A 44 -7.38 14.01 29.93
N THR A 45 -6.59 14.96 29.45
CA THR A 45 -6.23 16.18 30.17
C THR A 45 -6.37 17.38 29.23
N ALA A 46 -6.64 18.56 29.78
CA ALA A 46 -7.25 19.70 29.07
C ALA A 46 -6.55 20.15 27.77
N GLY A 47 -7.38 20.52 26.77
CA GLY A 47 -7.07 21.62 25.86
C GLY A 47 -6.54 21.32 24.46
N VAL A 48 -6.20 20.07 24.10
CA VAL A 48 -5.68 19.75 22.76
C VAL A 48 -6.40 18.55 22.14
N VAL A 49 -7.07 18.76 21.00
CA VAL A 49 -7.66 17.68 20.19
C VAL A 49 -6.71 17.32 19.06
N VAL A 50 -5.73 16.44 19.35
CA VAL A 50 -4.91 15.81 18.31
C VAL A 50 -5.74 14.72 17.63
N VAL A 51 -6.03 14.89 16.34
CA VAL A 51 -6.57 13.83 15.50
C VAL A 51 -5.41 13.21 14.71
N PRO A 52 -4.92 12.01 15.05
CA PRO A 52 -3.89 11.35 14.25
C PRO A 52 -4.48 10.92 12.91
N LEU A 53 -3.96 11.48 11.82
CA LEU A 53 -4.13 10.97 10.47
C LEU A 53 -2.80 10.33 10.04
N VAL A 54 -2.82 9.03 9.72
CA VAL A 54 -1.64 8.32 9.24
C VAL A 54 -1.21 8.91 7.89
N GLY A 55 0.08 9.25 7.74
CA GLY A 55 0.71 9.69 6.48
C GLY A 55 0.77 11.20 6.24
N VAL A 56 -0.34 11.93 6.44
CA VAL A 56 -0.39 13.39 6.27
C VAL A 56 0.18 14.07 7.53
N LYS A 57 0.92 15.18 7.40
CA LYS A 57 1.35 15.97 8.57
C LYS A 57 0.11 16.40 9.36
N THR A 58 0.15 16.29 10.69
CA THR A 58 -0.88 16.83 11.57
C THR A 58 -1.12 18.30 11.24
N VAL A 59 -2.32 18.64 10.76
CA VAL A 59 -2.74 20.03 10.62
C VAL A 59 -3.11 20.53 12.01
N THR A 60 -2.08 20.86 12.79
CA THR A 60 -2.20 21.40 14.14
C THR A 60 -2.72 22.83 14.06
N LEU A 61 -4.03 22.97 13.85
CA LEU A 61 -4.72 24.24 13.89
C LEU A 61 -4.74 24.72 15.36
N TRP A 62 -3.75 25.55 15.71
CA TRP A 62 -3.62 26.17 17.03
C TRP A 62 -4.76 27.17 17.26
N ILE A 63 -5.87 26.69 17.82
CA ILE A 63 -6.96 27.55 18.31
C ILE A 63 -6.59 27.96 19.74
N GLY A 64 -5.63 28.88 19.86
CA GLY A 64 -5.23 29.46 21.14
C GLY A 64 -6.34 30.35 21.70
N SER A 65 -6.73 30.11 22.95
CA SER A 65 -7.70 30.96 23.65
C SER A 65 -7.01 32.18 24.27
N SER A 66 -6.92 33.29 23.53
CA SER A 66 -6.96 34.68 24.02
C SER A 66 -6.54 35.69 22.94
N ARG A 67 -7.25 36.83 22.91
CA ARG A 67 -6.98 38.10 22.21
C ARG A 67 -5.62 38.25 21.49
N GLU A 68 -5.49 37.71 20.28
CA GLU A 68 -4.56 38.22 19.26
C GLU A 68 -5.29 38.45 17.93
N THR A 69 -4.79 39.37 17.11
CA THR A 69 -5.50 39.91 15.95
C THR A 69 -5.31 39.08 14.68
N LEU A 70 -6.18 39.29 13.69
CA LEU A 70 -6.27 38.52 12.43
C LEU A 70 -5.01 38.56 11.52
N SER A 71 -3.94 39.23 11.92
CA SER A 71 -2.64 39.25 11.21
C SER A 71 -1.89 37.92 11.27
N GLY A 72 -2.09 37.09 12.30
CA GLY A 72 -1.31 35.86 12.53
C GLY A 72 -1.40 34.79 11.43
N TRP A 73 -2.45 34.79 10.61
CA TRP A 73 -2.73 33.77 9.60
C TRP A 73 -1.71 33.69 8.43
N ARG A 74 -0.72 34.59 8.36
CA ARG A 74 0.31 34.60 7.30
C ARG A 74 1.65 33.95 7.69
N GLY A 75 1.85 33.59 8.97
CA GLY A 75 3.20 33.30 9.50
C GLY A 75 3.79 31.90 9.24
N VAL A 76 3.00 30.89 8.86
CA VAL A 76 3.40 29.46 8.99
C VAL A 76 3.95 28.83 7.68
N LEU A 77 4.12 29.62 6.62
CA LEU A 77 4.58 29.15 5.30
C LEU A 77 6.09 29.40 5.08
N GLY A 78 6.92 28.74 5.88
CA GLY A 78 8.34 29.06 6.07
C GLY A 78 9.40 28.27 5.29
N ARG A 79 9.05 27.43 4.30
CA ARG A 79 10.05 26.83 3.38
C ARG A 79 9.42 26.27 2.09
N ILE A 80 9.39 27.09 1.03
CA ILE A 80 9.11 26.63 -0.34
C ILE A 80 10.25 27.16 -1.23
N ARG A 81 10.95 26.24 -1.91
CA ARG A 81 12.02 26.58 -2.88
C ARG A 81 11.36 27.14 -4.16
N ARG A 82 12.04 28.03 -4.89
CA ARG A 82 11.49 28.56 -6.15
C ARG A 82 11.20 27.41 -7.12
N VAL A 83 9.96 27.32 -7.61
CA VAL A 83 9.61 26.45 -8.73
C VAL A 83 10.34 27.00 -9.96
N GLY A 84 11.30 26.23 -10.48
CA GLY A 84 11.98 26.56 -11.73
C GLY A 84 11.12 26.13 -12.92
N THR A 85 11.35 26.74 -14.09
CA THR A 85 10.76 26.31 -15.37
C THR A 85 11.46 25.05 -15.90
N ALA A 86 11.58 24.02 -15.06
CA ALA A 86 12.15 22.73 -15.44
C ALA A 86 11.21 22.01 -16.40
N GLN A 87 11.77 21.26 -17.34
CA GLN A 87 10.97 20.56 -18.35
C GLN A 87 10.14 19.44 -17.70
N GLN A 88 8.83 19.63 -17.66
CA GLN A 88 7.87 18.72 -17.03
C GLN A 88 7.95 17.33 -17.69
N THR A 89 8.33 16.31 -16.92
CA THR A 89 8.32 14.91 -17.37
C THR A 89 6.86 14.46 -17.53
N SER A 90 6.40 14.35 -18.78
CA SER A 90 5.02 13.97 -19.09
C SER A 90 4.78 12.46 -18.96
N ARG A 91 5.77 11.62 -19.26
CA ARG A 91 5.69 10.15 -19.10
C ARG A 91 6.50 9.70 -17.90
N GLN A 92 5.81 9.31 -16.85
CA GLN A 92 6.41 8.87 -15.60
C GLN A 92 6.18 7.39 -15.43
N HIS A 93 7.25 6.63 -15.18
CA HIS A 93 7.10 5.23 -14.81
C HIS A 93 6.41 5.12 -13.44
N LEU A 94 5.65 4.04 -13.24
CA LEU A 94 5.14 3.60 -11.94
C LEU A 94 5.85 2.32 -11.50
N VAL A 95 5.98 1.36 -12.41
CA VAL A 95 6.92 0.24 -12.27
C VAL A 95 8.24 0.67 -12.89
N SER A 96 9.29 0.78 -12.09
CA SER A 96 10.61 1.24 -12.56
C SER A 96 11.15 0.42 -13.73
N GLN A 97 11.93 1.09 -14.60
CA GLN A 97 12.62 0.42 -15.72
C GLN A 97 13.67 -0.58 -15.24
N VAL A 98 14.13 -0.49 -13.98
CA VAL A 98 15.02 -1.49 -13.38
C VAL A 98 14.25 -2.77 -13.07
N LEU A 99 13.09 -2.68 -12.39
CA LEU A 99 12.26 -3.87 -12.11
C LEU A 99 11.70 -4.52 -13.37
N LEU A 100 11.18 -3.74 -14.33
CA LEU A 100 10.59 -4.32 -15.55
C LEU A 100 11.60 -5.15 -16.36
N LYS A 101 12.91 -4.88 -16.27
CA LYS A 101 13.97 -5.68 -16.91
C LYS A 101 14.12 -7.07 -16.32
N GLU A 102 13.82 -7.27 -15.04
CA GLU A 102 13.89 -8.59 -14.39
C GLU A 102 12.79 -9.54 -14.89
N PHE A 103 11.69 -8.99 -15.42
CA PHE A 103 10.62 -9.74 -16.09
C PHE A 103 10.83 -9.90 -17.62
N THR A 104 12.01 -9.57 -18.16
CA THR A 104 12.28 -9.69 -19.60
C THR A 104 13.06 -10.94 -19.99
N MET A 105 12.71 -11.50 -21.15
CA MET A 105 13.54 -12.43 -21.91
C MET A 105 14.21 -11.73 -23.11
N PRO A 106 15.33 -12.24 -23.65
CA PRO A 106 15.85 -11.79 -24.95
C PRO A 106 14.88 -12.14 -26.09
N GLU A 107 14.83 -11.31 -27.13
CA GLU A 107 14.04 -11.60 -28.32
C GLU A 107 14.76 -12.64 -29.23
N PRO A 108 14.09 -13.68 -29.76
CA PRO A 108 14.73 -14.77 -30.50
C PRO A 108 15.54 -14.38 -31.75
N LYS A 109 15.42 -13.13 -32.22
CA LYS A 109 16.17 -12.58 -33.37
C LYS A 109 17.29 -11.62 -32.96
N GLY A 110 17.75 -11.68 -31.70
CA GLY A 110 18.78 -10.78 -31.16
C GLY A 110 18.31 -9.35 -30.89
N GLY A 111 16.99 -9.14 -30.86
CA GLY A 111 16.37 -7.84 -30.60
C GLY A 111 16.35 -7.45 -29.12
N SER A 112 15.69 -6.33 -28.82
CA SER A 112 15.57 -5.81 -27.46
C SER A 112 14.93 -6.82 -26.50
N ARG A 113 15.35 -6.82 -25.23
CA ARG A 113 14.69 -7.57 -24.15
C ARG A 113 13.20 -7.18 -24.04
N GLN A 114 12.31 -8.17 -24.01
CA GLN A 114 10.85 -7.98 -23.98
C GLN A 114 10.20 -8.71 -22.80
N LEU A 115 9.12 -8.13 -22.27
CA LEU A 115 8.20 -8.73 -21.30
C LEU A 115 6.81 -8.89 -21.93
N LEU A 116 5.87 -9.52 -21.22
CA LEU A 116 4.48 -9.66 -21.65
C LEU A 116 3.55 -8.79 -20.78
N PRO A 117 3.03 -7.66 -21.30
CA PRO A 117 1.95 -6.91 -20.66
C PRO A 117 0.58 -7.55 -20.94
N PHE A 118 -0.18 -7.86 -19.90
CA PHE A 118 -1.55 -8.37 -19.97
C PHE A 118 -2.54 -7.28 -19.54
N ASP A 119 -3.52 -6.96 -20.40
CA ASP A 119 -4.50 -5.89 -20.23
C ASP A 119 -5.74 -6.44 -19.50
N LEU A 120 -5.86 -6.16 -18.20
CA LEU A 120 -6.95 -6.67 -17.35
C LEU A 120 -8.34 -6.15 -17.77
N HIS A 121 -8.40 -5.06 -18.53
CA HIS A 121 -9.65 -4.57 -19.11
C HIS A 121 -10.05 -5.31 -20.40
N ASN A 122 -9.14 -6.08 -20.99
CA ASN A 122 -9.30 -6.76 -22.28
C ASN A 122 -8.74 -8.21 -22.23
N PRO A 123 -9.09 -9.05 -21.24
CA PRO A 123 -8.38 -10.31 -20.96
C PRO A 123 -8.35 -11.30 -22.13
N GLY A 124 -9.45 -11.41 -22.90
CA GLY A 124 -9.54 -12.29 -24.08
C GLY A 124 -8.79 -11.78 -25.33
N ARG A 125 -7.98 -10.71 -25.22
CA ARG A 125 -7.17 -10.20 -26.32
C ARG A 125 -5.88 -11.01 -26.47
N VAL A 126 -5.41 -11.19 -27.71
CA VAL A 126 -4.03 -11.66 -27.96
C VAL A 126 -3.03 -10.60 -27.50
N HIS A 127 -2.41 -10.86 -26.34
CA HIS A 127 -1.37 -10.01 -25.77
C HIS A 127 -0.05 -10.16 -26.53
N LYS A 128 0.60 -9.04 -26.81
CA LYS A 128 1.89 -9.01 -27.54
C LYS A 128 3.01 -8.64 -26.59
N ARG A 129 4.14 -9.34 -26.71
CA ARG A 129 5.39 -9.00 -26.02
C ARG A 129 5.84 -7.58 -26.38
N MET A 130 6.42 -6.85 -25.43
CA MET A 130 6.83 -5.44 -25.58
C MET A 130 8.15 -5.13 -24.86
N PRO A 131 8.95 -4.17 -25.35
CA PRO A 131 10.11 -3.66 -24.62
C PRO A 131 9.68 -2.85 -23.39
N THR A 132 10.53 -2.82 -22.36
CA THR A 132 10.25 -2.17 -21.07
C THR A 132 9.83 -0.70 -21.19
N SER A 133 10.38 0.03 -22.18
CA SER A 133 10.07 1.44 -22.45
C SER A 133 8.63 1.71 -22.92
N ARG A 134 7.85 0.67 -23.24
CA ARG A 134 6.42 0.79 -23.56
C ARG A 134 5.51 0.36 -22.40
N CYS A 135 6.07 -0.09 -21.27
CA CYS A 135 5.33 -0.66 -20.15
C CYS A 135 5.51 0.15 -18.85
N GLY A 136 4.57 -0.01 -17.91
CA GLY A 136 4.65 0.50 -16.55
C GLY A 136 4.84 2.02 -16.44
N TRP A 137 4.23 2.81 -17.31
CA TRP A 137 4.20 4.28 -17.23
C TRP A 137 2.79 4.83 -17.36
N VAL A 138 2.59 6.04 -16.85
CA VAL A 138 1.36 6.83 -16.99
C VAL A 138 1.72 8.26 -17.40
N GLU A 139 0.81 8.94 -18.08
CA GLU A 139 0.96 10.36 -18.40
C GLU A 139 0.58 11.24 -17.20
N ASN A 140 1.46 12.19 -16.86
CA ASN A 140 1.29 13.25 -15.85
C ASN A 140 0.89 12.77 -14.44
N PHE A 141 1.54 11.72 -13.90
CA PHE A 141 1.30 11.25 -12.53
C PHE A 141 1.47 12.38 -11.50
N VAL A 142 2.57 13.13 -11.61
CA VAL A 142 2.89 14.32 -10.83
C VAL A 142 2.80 15.52 -11.76
N ALA A 143 1.61 16.13 -11.86
CA ALA A 143 1.29 17.12 -12.90
C ALA A 143 2.11 18.44 -12.85
N VAL A 144 2.82 18.73 -11.76
CA VAL A 144 3.65 19.94 -11.59
C VAL A 144 4.97 19.62 -10.89
N ASP A 145 6.07 20.16 -11.41
CA ASP A 145 7.43 20.03 -10.87
C ASP A 145 7.85 18.54 -10.69
N SER A 146 7.48 17.70 -11.67
CA SER A 146 7.87 16.28 -11.66
C SER A 146 9.39 16.03 -11.66
N PRO A 147 10.29 16.88 -12.18
CA PRO A 147 11.73 16.66 -12.09
C PRO A 147 12.28 16.55 -10.65
N SER A 148 11.64 17.18 -9.65
CA SER A 148 12.05 17.00 -8.23
C SER A 148 11.81 15.56 -7.76
N VAL A 149 10.68 14.98 -8.16
CA VAL A 149 10.24 13.64 -7.80
C VAL A 149 10.99 12.58 -8.61
N GLU A 150 11.23 12.80 -9.91
CA GLU A 150 12.06 11.91 -10.74
C GLU A 150 13.51 11.84 -10.25
N ALA A 151 14.07 12.95 -9.73
CA ALA A 151 15.40 12.94 -9.10
C ALA A 151 15.42 12.04 -7.85
N LEU A 152 14.45 12.21 -6.94
CA LEU A 152 14.29 11.39 -5.74
C LEU A 152 14.14 9.89 -6.07
N TRP A 153 13.36 9.56 -7.11
CA TRP A 153 13.21 8.19 -7.59
C TRP A 153 14.51 7.64 -8.20
N GLY A 154 15.19 8.45 -9.03
CA GLY A 154 16.48 8.12 -9.63
C GLY A 154 17.57 7.83 -8.60
N ASP A 155 17.58 8.54 -7.46
CA ASP A 155 18.56 8.35 -6.38
C ASP A 155 18.40 6.99 -5.65
N VAL A 156 17.21 6.39 -5.72
CA VAL A 156 17.00 4.98 -5.36
C VAL A 156 17.38 4.08 -6.54
N GLU A 157 16.78 4.29 -7.72
CA GLU A 157 16.93 3.39 -8.89
C GLU A 157 18.39 3.18 -9.32
N ARG A 158 19.27 4.17 -9.21
CA ARG A 158 20.69 4.02 -9.57
C ARG A 158 21.45 3.01 -8.69
N ARG A 159 21.00 2.75 -7.46
CA ARG A 159 21.61 1.79 -6.52
C ARG A 159 21.08 0.36 -6.67
N VAL A 160 19.85 0.22 -7.18
CA VAL A 160 19.10 -1.05 -7.24
C VAL A 160 19.79 -2.18 -8.03
N PRO A 161 20.46 -1.96 -9.18
CA PRO A 161 21.04 -3.05 -9.97
C PRO A 161 22.07 -3.92 -9.23
N ALA A 162 22.84 -3.35 -8.32
CA ALA A 162 23.80 -4.08 -7.48
C ALA A 162 23.09 -4.97 -6.45
N ALA A 163 22.09 -4.42 -5.75
CA ALA A 163 21.30 -5.16 -4.77
C ALA A 163 20.51 -6.31 -5.42
N LEU A 164 19.93 -6.11 -6.61
CA LEU A 164 19.30 -7.19 -7.37
C LEU A 164 20.30 -8.25 -7.84
N ALA A 165 21.56 -7.89 -8.11
CA ALA A 165 22.60 -8.87 -8.40
C ALA A 165 22.95 -9.71 -7.16
N ALA A 166 23.02 -9.10 -5.97
CA ALA A 166 23.22 -9.81 -4.71
C ALA A 166 22.05 -10.75 -4.37
N VAL A 167 20.79 -10.33 -4.60
CA VAL A 167 19.61 -11.20 -4.52
C VAL A 167 19.76 -12.42 -5.44
N ARG A 168 20.04 -12.21 -6.74
CA ARG A 168 20.22 -13.32 -7.71
C ARG A 168 21.40 -14.24 -7.40
N ALA A 169 22.41 -13.75 -6.67
CA ALA A 169 23.55 -14.54 -6.21
C ALA A 169 23.28 -15.30 -4.89
N GLY A 170 22.07 -15.17 -4.31
CA GLY A 170 21.73 -15.79 -3.02
C GLY A 170 22.35 -15.09 -1.80
N ALA A 171 22.93 -13.90 -1.98
CA ALA A 171 23.66 -13.16 -0.95
C ALA A 171 23.09 -11.74 -0.67
N PRO A 172 21.75 -11.53 -0.57
CA PRO A 172 21.17 -10.20 -0.43
C PRO A 172 21.58 -9.44 0.85
N PHE A 173 21.95 -10.16 1.90
CA PHE A 173 22.34 -9.61 3.21
C PHE A 173 23.85 -9.44 3.40
N ALA A 174 24.67 -9.76 2.38
CA ALA A 174 26.13 -9.68 2.48
C ALA A 174 26.68 -8.24 2.54
N ASP A 175 25.88 -7.24 2.14
CA ASP A 175 26.15 -5.82 2.31
C ASP A 175 24.89 -5.15 2.87
N PRO A 176 24.94 -4.51 4.06
CA PRO A 176 23.83 -3.74 4.63
C PRO A 176 23.24 -2.69 3.67
N LEU A 177 24.06 -2.10 2.79
CA LEU A 177 23.61 -1.11 1.81
C LEU A 177 22.67 -1.73 0.76
N HIS A 178 22.84 -3.01 0.40
CA HIS A 178 21.86 -3.71 -0.44
C HIS A 178 20.52 -3.85 0.29
N VAL A 179 20.54 -4.15 1.58
CA VAL A 179 19.33 -4.28 2.40
C VAL A 179 18.58 -2.94 2.48
N GLU A 180 19.29 -1.83 2.73
CA GLU A 180 18.71 -0.48 2.69
C GLU A 180 18.13 -0.14 1.31
N VAL A 181 18.85 -0.41 0.22
CA VAL A 181 18.41 -0.15 -1.16
C VAL A 181 17.16 -0.94 -1.52
N LEU A 182 17.03 -2.18 -1.04
CA LEU A 182 15.86 -3.02 -1.28
C LEU A 182 14.65 -2.56 -0.45
N ARG A 183 14.85 -2.07 0.80
CA ARG A 183 13.77 -1.42 1.57
C ARG A 183 13.34 -0.07 0.93
N ASP A 184 14.30 0.76 0.51
CA ASP A 184 14.06 2.00 -0.26
C ASP A 184 13.23 1.74 -1.52
N LEU A 185 13.56 0.67 -2.26
CA LEU A 185 12.90 0.23 -3.47
C LEU A 185 11.43 -0.20 -3.25
N VAL A 186 11.15 -0.89 -2.14
CA VAL A 186 9.79 -1.26 -1.73
C VAL A 186 8.96 -0.02 -1.38
N VAL A 187 9.52 0.90 -0.58
CA VAL A 187 8.86 2.16 -0.21
C VAL A 187 8.60 3.05 -1.42
N LEU A 188 9.57 3.15 -2.33
CA LEU A 188 9.44 3.88 -3.60
C LEU A 188 8.22 3.40 -4.38
N HIS A 189 8.11 2.09 -4.62
CA HIS A 189 7.02 1.51 -5.41
C HIS A 189 5.66 1.54 -4.71
N TYR A 190 5.61 1.75 -3.38
CA TYR A 190 4.37 1.98 -2.64
C TYR A 190 3.83 3.40 -2.87
N VAL A 191 4.65 4.44 -2.71
CA VAL A 191 4.22 5.84 -2.96
C VAL A 191 4.03 6.15 -4.44
N ARG A 192 4.73 5.41 -5.32
CA ARG A 192 4.68 5.51 -6.78
C ARG A 192 3.63 4.57 -7.39
N SER A 193 2.41 4.63 -6.85
CA SER A 193 1.32 3.73 -7.25
C SER A 193 0.01 4.46 -7.50
N PHE A 194 -0.85 3.88 -8.34
CA PHE A 194 -2.24 4.32 -8.47
C PHE A 194 -2.96 4.28 -7.11
N HIS A 195 -2.79 3.20 -6.34
CA HIS A 195 -3.39 3.08 -5.02
C HIS A 195 -3.01 4.22 -4.06
N TYR A 196 -1.75 4.65 -4.02
CA TYR A 196 -1.35 5.81 -3.21
C TYR A 196 -2.01 7.12 -3.69
N ARG A 197 -2.08 7.34 -5.01
CA ARG A 197 -2.76 8.51 -5.59
C ARG A 197 -4.25 8.54 -5.24
N ASP A 198 -4.91 7.40 -5.34
CA ASP A 198 -6.34 7.26 -5.07
C ASP A 198 -6.60 7.46 -3.56
N VAL A 199 -5.83 6.80 -2.68
CA VAL A 199 -5.86 7.00 -1.22
C VAL A 199 -5.57 8.46 -0.82
N HIS A 200 -4.63 9.13 -1.50
CA HIS A 200 -4.33 10.55 -1.27
C HIS A 200 -5.54 11.43 -1.62
N THR A 201 -6.12 11.23 -2.81
CA THR A 201 -7.28 11.98 -3.31
C THR A 201 -8.48 11.84 -2.37
N ASP A 202 -8.80 10.60 -2.02
CA ASP A 202 -9.81 10.21 -1.03
C ASP A 202 -9.56 10.81 0.35
N SER A 203 -8.30 10.83 0.82
CA SER A 203 -7.95 11.33 2.15
C SER A 203 -8.28 12.82 2.28
N ILE A 204 -8.10 13.56 1.18
CA ILE A 204 -8.41 14.99 1.08
C ILE A 204 -9.93 15.21 1.02
N GLU A 205 -10.69 14.43 0.25
CA GLU A 205 -12.16 14.55 0.26
C GLU A 205 -12.76 14.21 1.63
N ARG A 206 -12.29 13.10 2.23
CA ARG A 206 -12.67 12.74 3.60
C ARG A 206 -12.22 13.79 4.61
N ALA A 207 -11.20 14.61 4.33
CA ALA A 207 -10.83 15.75 5.17
C ALA A 207 -11.70 17.00 4.90
N ARG A 208 -12.02 17.32 3.63
CA ARG A 208 -12.93 18.40 3.21
C ARG A 208 -14.29 18.23 3.90
N THR A 209 -14.93 17.08 3.73
CA THR A 209 -16.24 16.76 4.33
C THR A 209 -16.23 16.82 5.85
N ARG A 210 -15.19 16.28 6.51
CA ARG A 210 -15.05 16.36 7.98
C ARG A 210 -14.80 17.78 8.47
N LEU A 211 -14.07 18.61 7.72
CA LEU A 211 -13.84 20.01 8.06
C LEU A 211 -15.13 20.85 7.92
N ILE A 212 -15.88 20.68 6.82
CA ILE A 212 -17.20 21.32 6.62
C ILE A 212 -18.12 21.01 7.80
N ALA A 213 -18.31 19.72 8.10
CA ALA A 213 -19.15 19.29 9.22
C ALA A 213 -18.66 19.86 10.57
N LYS A 214 -17.34 19.89 10.82
CA LYS A 214 -16.76 20.46 12.04
C LYS A 214 -17.03 21.97 12.15
N VAL A 215 -16.85 22.75 11.08
CA VAL A 215 -17.05 24.21 11.14
C VAL A 215 -18.52 24.56 11.35
N ILE A 216 -19.45 23.89 10.65
CA ILE A 216 -20.89 24.10 10.83
C ILE A 216 -21.35 23.74 12.24
N THR A 217 -20.83 22.65 12.84
CA THR A 217 -21.28 22.16 14.15
C THR A 217 -20.61 22.85 15.34
N GLN A 218 -19.34 23.26 15.21
CA GLN A 218 -18.56 23.81 16.34
C GLN A 218 -18.40 25.34 16.29
N TYR A 219 -18.52 25.95 15.11
CA TYR A 219 -18.32 27.40 14.91
C TYR A 219 -19.42 28.08 14.07
N PRO A 220 -20.73 27.76 14.25
CA PRO A 220 -21.80 28.29 13.40
C PRO A 220 -21.91 29.83 13.47
N GLU A 221 -21.75 30.43 14.64
CA GLU A 221 -21.88 31.89 14.80
C GLU A 221 -20.68 32.65 14.21
N GLN A 222 -19.46 32.13 14.36
CA GLN A 222 -18.28 32.70 13.70
C GLN A 222 -18.41 32.62 12.17
N LEU A 223 -18.95 31.50 11.66
CA LEU A 223 -19.21 31.31 10.24
C LEU A 223 -20.34 32.22 9.73
N ARG A 224 -21.38 32.49 10.53
CA ARG A 224 -22.45 33.48 10.22
C ARG A 224 -21.93 34.92 10.22
N LEU A 225 -21.10 35.29 11.19
CA LEU A 225 -20.46 36.62 11.25
C LEU A 225 -19.52 36.83 10.07
N GLU A 226 -18.75 35.82 9.67
CA GLU A 226 -17.90 35.89 8.48
C GLU A 226 -18.73 35.95 7.19
N ALA A 227 -19.85 35.22 7.09
CA ALA A 227 -20.77 35.31 5.96
C ALA A 227 -21.38 36.72 5.84
N LEU A 228 -21.84 37.29 6.95
CA LEU A 228 -22.37 38.65 7.01
C LEU A 228 -21.30 39.68 6.62
N ARG A 229 -20.04 39.49 7.05
CA ARG A 229 -18.90 40.34 6.70
C ARG A 229 -18.53 40.27 5.21
N GLU A 230 -18.51 39.08 4.63
CA GLU A 230 -18.09 38.87 3.24
C GLU A 230 -19.20 39.20 2.23
N THR A 231 -20.47 38.96 2.57
CA THR A 231 -21.58 39.01 1.61
C THR A 231 -22.67 40.03 1.93
N GLY A 232 -22.67 40.61 3.14
CA GLY A 232 -23.80 41.41 3.64
C GLY A 232 -25.04 40.60 4.03
N LEU A 233 -25.02 39.26 3.91
CA LEU A 233 -26.16 38.39 4.16
C LEU A 233 -26.00 37.59 5.46
N TYR A 234 -27.04 37.60 6.31
CA TYR A 234 -27.10 36.76 7.50
C TYR A 234 -27.61 35.35 7.15
N LEU A 235 -26.73 34.36 7.17
CA LEU A 235 -27.05 32.98 6.77
C LEU A 235 -27.67 32.18 7.93
N SER A 236 -28.98 32.32 8.10
CA SER A 236 -29.75 31.60 9.13
C SER A 236 -29.79 30.09 8.89
N GLY A 237 -30.10 29.64 7.67
CA GLY A 237 -30.33 28.24 7.34
C GLY A 237 -29.04 27.39 7.20
N PRO A 238 -29.04 26.12 7.66
CA PRO A 238 -27.83 25.28 7.69
C PRO A 238 -27.29 24.95 6.30
N ALA A 239 -28.14 24.83 5.27
CA ALA A 239 -27.70 24.58 3.90
C ALA A 239 -26.92 25.77 3.30
N ALA A 240 -27.41 27.00 3.51
CA ALA A 240 -26.71 28.21 3.07
C ALA A 240 -25.39 28.41 3.83
N LEU A 241 -25.40 28.13 5.13
CA LEU A 241 -24.21 28.18 5.98
C LEU A 241 -23.16 27.13 5.55
N GLY A 242 -23.61 25.93 5.16
CA GLY A 242 -22.74 24.88 4.59
C GLY A 242 -22.12 25.27 3.26
N ALA A 243 -22.90 25.79 2.32
CA ALA A 243 -22.40 26.29 1.03
C ALA A 243 -21.37 27.44 1.21
N PHE A 244 -21.51 28.26 2.26
CA PHE A 244 -20.52 29.27 2.62
C PHE A 244 -19.22 28.65 3.20
N ALA A 245 -19.33 27.62 4.05
CA ALA A 245 -18.17 26.87 4.54
C ALA A 245 -17.39 26.19 3.41
N GLU A 246 -18.09 25.59 2.44
CA GLU A 246 -17.49 24.97 1.25
C GLU A 246 -16.72 26.01 0.43
N ARG A 247 -17.34 27.15 0.11
CA ARG A 247 -16.68 28.26 -0.60
C ARG A 247 -15.46 28.83 0.14
N LEU A 248 -15.46 28.85 1.48
CA LEU A 248 -14.27 29.24 2.26
C LEU A 248 -13.13 28.20 2.16
N ILE A 249 -13.47 26.91 2.20
CA ILE A 249 -12.48 25.82 2.13
C ILE A 249 -11.86 25.71 0.74
N GLU A 250 -12.65 25.88 -0.33
CA GLU A 250 -12.19 25.97 -1.72
C GLU A 250 -11.22 27.14 -1.93
N ARG A 251 -11.47 28.28 -1.29
CA ARG A 251 -10.55 29.43 -1.31
C ARG A 251 -9.33 29.27 -0.39
N SER A 252 -9.13 28.13 0.26
CA SER A 252 -7.90 27.85 1.02
C SER A 252 -6.67 27.68 0.11
N THR A 253 -5.47 27.84 0.68
CA THR A 253 -4.21 27.49 0.01
C THR A 253 -4.11 26.00 -0.31
N VAL A 254 -4.69 25.14 0.55
CA VAL A 254 -4.63 23.68 0.41
C VAL A 254 -5.43 23.19 -0.80
N MET A 255 -6.59 23.80 -1.09
CA MET A 255 -7.38 23.46 -2.27
C MET A 255 -6.73 23.96 -3.57
N ARG A 256 -6.19 25.18 -3.61
CA ARG A 256 -5.36 25.61 -4.77
C ARG A 256 -4.11 24.75 -4.99
N ASP A 257 -3.46 24.31 -3.91
CA ASP A 257 -2.33 23.38 -4.01
C ASP A 257 -2.78 21.99 -4.48
N ARG A 258 -4.01 21.54 -4.18
CA ARG A 258 -4.61 20.33 -4.74
C ARG A 258 -4.89 20.48 -6.23
N GLU A 259 -5.61 21.53 -6.62
CA GLU A 259 -6.01 21.83 -8.01
C GLU A 259 -4.79 21.92 -8.94
N SER A 260 -3.70 22.54 -8.47
CA SER A 260 -2.43 22.64 -9.19
C SER A 260 -1.54 21.39 -9.09
N GLY A 261 -2.00 20.30 -8.45
CA GLY A 261 -1.21 19.08 -8.24
C GLY A 261 -0.01 19.21 -7.28
N LYS A 262 0.33 20.43 -6.86
CA LYS A 262 1.43 20.76 -5.93
C LYS A 262 1.32 20.07 -4.57
N LEU A 263 0.09 19.84 -4.09
CA LEU A 263 -0.19 19.08 -2.87
C LEU A 263 0.15 17.60 -3.05
N PHE A 264 -0.15 17.01 -4.21
CA PHE A 264 0.20 15.62 -4.49
C PHE A 264 1.72 15.44 -4.64
N ARG A 265 2.36 16.35 -5.39
CA ARG A 265 3.83 16.42 -5.53
C ARG A 265 4.53 16.52 -4.17
N THR A 266 4.12 17.45 -3.30
CA THR A 266 4.67 17.55 -1.93
C THR A 266 4.37 16.29 -1.12
N SER A 267 3.16 15.71 -1.22
CA SER A 267 2.79 14.53 -0.45
C SER A 267 3.59 13.28 -0.83
N ILE A 268 3.93 13.05 -2.11
CA ILE A 268 4.81 11.94 -2.52
C ILE A 268 6.17 12.03 -1.84
N GLU A 269 6.84 13.20 -1.90
CA GLU A 269 8.14 13.42 -1.25
C GLU A 269 8.03 13.23 0.28
N ASP A 270 7.04 13.88 0.88
CA ASP A 270 6.82 13.91 2.32
C ASP A 270 6.36 12.54 2.87
N THR A 271 5.70 11.70 2.07
CA THR A 271 5.35 10.33 2.42
C THR A 271 6.51 9.37 2.13
N PHE A 272 7.28 9.54 1.05
CA PHE A 272 8.45 8.71 0.77
C PHE A 272 9.43 8.72 1.95
N HIS A 273 9.79 9.91 2.45
CA HIS A 273 10.68 10.02 3.60
C HIS A 273 10.08 9.39 4.87
N LYS A 274 8.83 9.69 5.24
CA LYS A 274 8.18 9.07 6.42
C LYS A 274 8.10 7.54 6.32
N MET A 275 7.77 7.01 5.14
CA MET A 275 7.64 5.57 4.93
C MET A 275 9.00 4.89 4.88
N ARG A 276 10.06 5.60 4.45
CA ARG A 276 11.45 5.15 4.56
C ARG A 276 11.88 5.06 6.02
N ASP A 277 11.61 6.11 6.81
CA ASP A 277 11.89 6.14 8.24
C ASP A 277 11.16 4.99 8.98
N LEU A 278 9.87 4.78 8.68
CA LEU A 278 9.09 3.66 9.22
C LEU A 278 9.63 2.30 8.75
N ALA A 279 9.96 2.14 7.46
CA ALA A 279 10.51 0.90 6.91
C ALA A 279 11.91 0.57 7.46
N SER A 280 12.68 1.57 7.93
CA SER A 280 13.98 1.33 8.60
C SER A 280 13.85 0.47 9.87
N THR A 281 12.67 0.50 10.51
CA THR A 281 12.35 -0.32 11.71
C THR A 281 11.91 -1.75 11.37
N ARG A 282 11.61 -2.04 10.10
CA ARG A 282 11.25 -3.36 9.60
C ARG A 282 12.48 -4.06 9.02
N ARG A 283 12.46 -5.39 9.01
CA ARG A 283 13.48 -6.20 8.35
C ARG A 283 13.06 -6.56 6.93
N LEU A 284 14.03 -7.00 6.13
CA LEU A 284 13.84 -7.34 4.73
C LEU A 284 13.83 -8.86 4.54
N GLU A 285 12.71 -9.38 4.08
CA GLU A 285 12.56 -10.77 3.69
C GLU A 285 12.72 -10.90 2.18
N VAL A 286 13.45 -11.92 1.73
CA VAL A 286 13.62 -12.25 0.30
C VAL A 286 12.95 -13.59 0.02
N VAL A 287 11.82 -13.54 -0.68
CA VAL A 287 10.93 -14.67 -0.92
C VAL A 287 11.18 -15.26 -2.32
N THR A 288 11.50 -16.55 -2.36
CA THR A 288 11.82 -17.33 -3.56
C THR A 288 10.80 -18.45 -3.74
N PRO A 289 10.26 -18.69 -4.96
CA PRO A 289 9.25 -19.73 -5.18
C PRO A 289 9.92 -21.09 -5.43
N GLU A 290 9.42 -22.15 -4.78
CA GLU A 290 9.78 -23.56 -5.07
C GLU A 290 9.47 -23.87 -6.54
N THR A 291 8.22 -23.65 -6.94
CA THR A 291 7.73 -23.81 -8.32
C THR A 291 6.83 -22.64 -8.72
N GLY A 292 6.57 -22.50 -10.02
CA GLY A 292 5.89 -21.33 -10.57
C GLY A 292 6.79 -20.10 -10.69
N GLN A 293 6.18 -18.93 -10.88
CA GLN A 293 6.83 -17.63 -11.02
C GLN A 293 5.96 -16.52 -10.42
N PHE A 294 6.56 -15.41 -10.01
CA PHE A 294 5.83 -14.18 -9.66
C PHE A 294 5.48 -13.35 -10.91
N LEU A 295 4.43 -12.55 -10.82
CA LEU A 295 4.11 -11.43 -11.72
C LEU A 295 4.10 -10.10 -10.96
N ILE A 296 4.06 -8.96 -11.67
CA ILE A 296 3.98 -7.62 -11.07
C ILE A 296 2.89 -6.76 -11.73
N GLY A 297 2.07 -6.08 -10.93
CA GLY A 297 1.07 -5.13 -11.40
C GLY A 297 1.62 -3.75 -11.72
N ASP A 298 0.84 -2.93 -12.43
CA ASP A 298 1.03 -1.48 -12.51
C ASP A 298 0.73 -0.74 -11.19
N ASN A 299 0.23 -1.47 -10.19
CA ASN A 299 0.26 -1.16 -8.77
C ASN A 299 1.26 -2.11 -8.05
N PRO A 300 2.58 -1.82 -8.11
CA PRO A 300 3.62 -2.83 -7.90
C PRO A 300 3.84 -3.27 -6.44
N ALA A 301 3.80 -2.35 -5.46
CA ALA A 301 4.05 -2.67 -4.06
C ALA A 301 2.75 -2.60 -3.23
N LEU A 302 2.43 -3.67 -2.50
CA LEU A 302 1.12 -3.87 -1.88
C LEU A 302 1.23 -4.16 -0.38
N THR A 303 0.54 -3.36 0.44
CA THR A 303 0.35 -3.64 1.87
C THR A 303 -0.56 -4.86 2.05
N LEU A 304 -0.17 -5.80 2.90
CA LEU A 304 -0.92 -7.02 3.19
C LEU A 304 -1.20 -7.19 4.69
N CYS A 305 -2.34 -7.82 4.99
CA CYS A 305 -2.64 -8.43 6.27
C CYS A 305 -3.41 -9.74 6.04
N VAL A 306 -2.97 -10.83 6.68
CA VAL A 306 -3.68 -12.10 6.72
C VAL A 306 -4.50 -12.17 8.01
N LYS A 307 -5.81 -12.40 7.88
CA LYS A 307 -6.74 -12.65 8.99
C LYS A 307 -7.64 -13.82 8.60
N GLU A 308 -7.83 -14.79 9.49
CA GLU A 308 -8.80 -15.90 9.29
C GLU A 308 -8.65 -16.59 7.92
N SER A 309 -7.40 -16.92 7.54
CA SER A 309 -6.99 -17.44 6.21
C SER A 309 -7.21 -16.52 5.00
N ARG A 310 -7.93 -15.41 5.13
CA ARG A 310 -8.14 -14.39 4.08
C ARG A 310 -6.95 -13.42 4.04
N THR A 311 -6.45 -13.18 2.83
CA THR A 311 -5.52 -12.06 2.58
C THR A 311 -6.33 -10.80 2.28
N ILE A 312 -6.06 -9.74 3.03
CA ILE A 312 -6.57 -8.38 2.83
C ILE A 312 -5.38 -7.55 2.32
N TYR A 313 -5.62 -6.64 1.38
CA TYR A 313 -4.60 -5.77 0.80
C TYR A 313 -5.09 -4.32 0.69
N GLY A 314 -4.20 -3.38 0.34
CA GLY A 314 -4.59 -1.99 0.07
C GLY A 314 -4.96 -1.18 1.31
N MET A 315 -4.34 -1.48 2.46
CA MET A 315 -4.51 -0.74 3.71
C MET A 315 -3.37 0.27 3.94
N ALA A 316 -3.54 1.16 4.92
CA ALA A 316 -2.46 2.06 5.32
C ALA A 316 -1.27 1.26 5.88
N PHE A 317 -0.05 1.75 5.66
CA PHE A 317 1.19 1.08 6.09
C PHE A 317 1.22 0.70 7.58
N GLY A 318 0.62 1.52 8.45
CA GLY A 318 0.54 1.27 9.89
C GLY A 318 -0.38 0.11 10.30
N ASP A 319 -1.38 -0.22 9.47
CA ASP A 319 -2.33 -1.34 9.69
C ASP A 319 -1.83 -2.65 9.04
N ALA A 320 -0.78 -2.57 8.23
CA ALA A 320 -0.24 -3.69 7.47
C ALA A 320 0.70 -4.57 8.31
N GLN A 321 0.55 -5.89 8.18
CA GLN A 321 1.53 -6.84 8.71
C GLN A 321 2.84 -6.72 7.91
N THR A 322 2.74 -6.66 6.58
CA THR A 322 3.87 -6.53 5.66
C THR A 322 3.52 -5.67 4.44
N LEU A 323 4.54 -5.24 3.70
CA LEU A 323 4.46 -4.58 2.40
C LEU A 323 5.30 -5.42 1.43
N ILE A 324 4.67 -5.96 0.38
CA ILE A 324 5.32 -6.81 -0.63
C ILE A 324 5.70 -6.05 -1.89
N LEU A 325 6.74 -6.50 -2.60
CA LEU A 325 7.09 -6.08 -3.96
C LEU A 325 7.72 -7.26 -4.73
N PRO A 326 7.08 -7.79 -5.79
CA PRO A 326 7.75 -8.66 -6.73
C PRO A 326 8.94 -7.94 -7.38
N ILE A 327 10.12 -8.55 -7.41
CA ILE A 327 11.32 -7.94 -8.02
C ILE A 327 11.87 -8.75 -9.21
N GLY A 328 11.20 -9.83 -9.57
CA GLY A 328 11.43 -10.64 -10.77
C GLY A 328 10.56 -11.90 -10.73
N PRO A 329 10.55 -12.73 -11.78
CA PRO A 329 9.76 -13.96 -11.82
C PRO A 329 10.16 -14.99 -10.75
N LYS A 330 11.32 -14.83 -10.10
CA LYS A 330 11.85 -15.75 -9.08
C LYS A 330 12.15 -15.11 -7.72
N HIS A 331 11.89 -13.82 -7.53
CA HIS A 331 12.16 -13.14 -6.26
C HIS A 331 11.09 -12.09 -5.94
N LEU A 332 10.66 -12.05 -4.70
CA LEU A 332 9.78 -11.05 -4.12
C LEU A 332 10.39 -10.53 -2.81
N LEU A 333 10.23 -9.26 -2.51
CA LEU A 333 10.61 -8.66 -1.24
C LEU A 333 9.38 -8.53 -0.34
N SER A 334 9.53 -8.78 0.96
CA SER A 334 8.59 -8.36 2.00
C SER A 334 9.29 -7.55 3.09
N LEU A 335 8.54 -6.62 3.71
CA LEU A 335 8.97 -5.93 4.92
C LEU A 335 8.37 -6.63 6.15
N GLY A 336 9.20 -7.26 6.96
CA GLY A 336 8.77 -8.14 8.04
C GLY A 336 9.61 -8.02 9.31
N THR A 337 9.83 -9.13 10.00
CA THR A 337 10.43 -9.17 11.36
C THR A 337 11.89 -9.61 11.38
N GLU A 338 12.37 -10.35 10.39
CA GLU A 338 13.75 -10.87 10.31
C GLU A 338 14.38 -10.58 8.93
N ASP A 339 15.71 -10.43 8.89
CA ASP A 339 16.44 -10.26 7.62
C ASP A 339 16.80 -11.65 7.09
N VAL A 340 15.91 -12.25 6.28
CA VAL A 340 15.93 -13.69 5.97
C VAL A 340 15.53 -14.01 4.52
N THR A 341 16.13 -15.05 3.94
CA THR A 341 15.68 -15.63 2.65
C THR A 341 14.72 -16.77 2.91
N LEU A 342 13.52 -16.71 2.33
CA LEU A 342 12.44 -17.68 2.52
C LEU A 342 12.10 -18.37 1.20
N THR A 343 11.91 -19.69 1.25
CA THR A 343 11.42 -20.49 0.12
C THR A 343 9.93 -20.81 0.35
N VAL A 344 9.08 -20.60 -0.66
CA VAL A 344 7.61 -20.73 -0.53
C VAL A 344 6.99 -21.64 -1.60
N PRO A 345 5.96 -22.43 -1.23
CA PRO A 345 5.26 -23.31 -2.17
C PRO A 345 4.39 -22.54 -3.14
N GLN A 346 4.12 -23.12 -4.31
CA GLN A 346 3.37 -22.44 -5.37
C GLN A 346 1.95 -22.00 -4.98
N THR A 347 1.30 -22.67 -4.03
CA THR A 347 -0.01 -22.23 -3.48
C THR A 347 0.06 -20.88 -2.76
N PHE A 348 1.24 -20.48 -2.28
CA PHE A 348 1.51 -19.14 -1.74
C PHE A 348 1.86 -18.15 -2.85
N VAL A 349 2.64 -18.58 -3.85
CA VAL A 349 2.96 -17.79 -5.07
C VAL A 349 1.68 -17.38 -5.81
N ASP A 350 0.79 -18.32 -6.07
CA ASP A 350 -0.51 -18.11 -6.70
C ASP A 350 -1.39 -17.15 -5.88
N ARG A 351 -1.31 -17.19 -4.54
CA ARG A 351 -2.03 -16.26 -3.65
C ARG A 351 -1.50 -14.83 -3.79
N LEU A 352 -0.18 -14.62 -3.83
CA LEU A 352 0.41 -13.29 -4.02
C LEU A 352 0.19 -12.77 -5.45
N ASN A 353 0.28 -13.63 -6.45
CA ASN A 353 -0.04 -13.30 -7.84
C ASN A 353 -1.51 -12.90 -8.01
N ALA A 354 -2.44 -13.55 -7.31
CA ALA A 354 -3.86 -13.18 -7.35
C ALA A 354 -4.07 -11.77 -6.78
N VAL A 355 -3.43 -11.44 -5.65
CA VAL A 355 -3.49 -10.11 -5.05
C VAL A 355 -2.88 -9.04 -5.98
N GLN A 356 -1.77 -9.34 -6.67
CA GLN A 356 -1.20 -8.45 -7.68
C GLN A 356 -2.15 -8.23 -8.88
N VAL A 357 -2.89 -9.27 -9.33
CA VAL A 357 -3.92 -9.12 -10.39
C VAL A 357 -5.15 -8.33 -9.91
N HIS A 358 -5.55 -8.48 -8.65
CA HIS A 358 -6.70 -7.76 -8.09
C HIS A 358 -6.40 -6.29 -7.80
N ALA A 359 -5.22 -5.99 -7.25
CA ALA A 359 -4.82 -4.63 -6.91
C ALA A 359 -4.25 -3.81 -8.08
N ALA A 360 -3.85 -4.43 -9.19
CA ALA A 360 -3.45 -3.72 -10.40
C ALA A 360 -4.59 -2.83 -10.94
N HIS A 361 -4.25 -1.66 -11.47
CA HIS A 361 -5.21 -0.74 -12.08
C HIS A 361 -5.66 -1.27 -13.45
N ARG A 362 -4.72 -1.50 -14.38
CA ARG A 362 -5.03 -2.01 -15.73
C ARG A 362 -4.12 -3.13 -16.22
N TYR A 363 -2.83 -3.09 -15.89
CA TYR A 363 -1.84 -4.02 -16.44
C TYR A 363 -1.19 -4.88 -15.35
N VAL A 364 -0.98 -6.16 -15.67
CA VAL A 364 0.08 -6.96 -15.05
C VAL A 364 1.15 -7.29 -16.07
N TYR A 365 2.38 -7.45 -15.59
CA TYR A 365 3.59 -7.66 -16.36
C TYR A 365 4.18 -9.02 -15.99
N LEU A 366 4.39 -9.85 -17.01
CA LEU A 366 4.76 -11.25 -16.89
C LEU A 366 6.06 -11.54 -17.63
N HIS A 367 6.84 -12.48 -17.12
CA HIS A 367 7.90 -13.10 -17.92
C HIS A 367 7.26 -13.87 -19.09
N PRO A 368 7.71 -13.72 -20.36
CA PRO A 368 6.93 -14.24 -21.50
C PRO A 368 6.99 -15.76 -21.73
N GLU A 369 7.60 -16.48 -20.79
CA GLU A 369 7.64 -17.95 -20.71
C GLU A 369 7.12 -18.44 -19.33
N SER A 370 6.36 -17.59 -18.62
CA SER A 370 5.82 -17.93 -17.30
C SER A 370 4.61 -18.88 -17.35
N GLY A 371 3.86 -18.89 -18.46
CA GLY A 371 2.61 -19.66 -18.58
C GLY A 371 1.49 -19.17 -17.66
N LEU A 372 1.62 -17.96 -17.11
CA LEU A 372 0.69 -17.38 -16.13
C LEU A 372 -0.51 -16.68 -16.78
N GLU A 373 -0.56 -16.52 -18.10
CA GLU A 373 -1.67 -15.85 -18.79
C GLU A 373 -3.05 -16.48 -18.47
N PRO A 374 -3.23 -17.82 -18.47
CA PRO A 374 -4.50 -18.44 -18.07
C PRO A 374 -4.77 -18.31 -16.56
N PHE A 375 -3.74 -18.12 -15.73
CA PHE A 375 -3.91 -17.78 -14.32
C PHE A 375 -4.45 -16.35 -14.17
N VAL A 376 -3.85 -15.38 -14.86
CA VAL A 376 -4.27 -13.97 -14.84
C VAL A 376 -5.70 -13.82 -15.31
N GLU A 377 -6.10 -14.48 -16.40
CA GLU A 377 -7.47 -14.46 -16.90
C GLU A 377 -8.47 -14.93 -15.83
N ARG A 378 -8.22 -16.10 -15.20
CA ARG A 378 -9.07 -16.64 -14.11
C ARG A 378 -9.06 -15.76 -12.86
N ALA A 379 -7.94 -15.10 -12.54
CA ALA A 379 -7.84 -14.19 -11.41
C ALA A 379 -8.62 -12.88 -11.68
N ALA A 380 -8.51 -12.33 -12.88
CA ALA A 380 -9.24 -11.13 -13.32
C ALA A 380 -10.76 -11.34 -13.34
N GLN A 381 -11.23 -12.50 -13.83
CA GLN A 381 -12.64 -12.91 -13.77
C GLN A 381 -13.19 -12.99 -12.33
N ARG A 382 -12.31 -13.18 -11.33
CA ARG A 382 -12.65 -13.26 -9.90
C ARG A 382 -12.43 -11.95 -9.14
N ARG A 383 -12.00 -10.87 -9.81
CA ARG A 383 -11.77 -9.57 -9.16
C ARG A 383 -13.07 -9.02 -8.57
N PRO A 384 -13.11 -8.57 -7.30
CA PRO A 384 -14.34 -8.07 -6.71
C PRO A 384 -14.87 -6.84 -7.46
N ALA A 385 -16.18 -6.80 -7.73
CA ALA A 385 -16.80 -5.73 -8.54
C ALA A 385 -16.67 -4.32 -7.95
N GLY A 386 -16.48 -4.22 -6.63
CA GLY A 386 -16.22 -2.96 -5.91
C GLY A 386 -14.73 -2.59 -5.76
N ASP A 387 -13.80 -3.43 -6.22
CA ASP A 387 -12.34 -3.20 -6.12
C ASP A 387 -11.81 -2.48 -7.38
N ARG A 388 -12.62 -1.53 -7.85
CA ARG A 388 -12.34 -0.57 -8.92
C ARG A 388 -12.38 0.82 -8.29
N THR A 389 -11.26 1.32 -7.80
CA THR A 389 -11.09 2.76 -7.70
C THR A 389 -11.06 3.32 -9.12
N THR A 390 -11.91 4.32 -9.38
CA THR A 390 -12.13 4.95 -10.70
C THR A 390 -11.71 6.40 -10.66
#